data_AF-A0A1Q5XSR9-F1
#
_entry.id   AF-A0A1Q5XSR9-F1
#
_cell.length_a   1.000
_cell.length_b   1.000
_cell.length_c   1.000
_cell.angle_alpha   90.00
_cell.angle_beta   90.00
_cell.angle_gamma   90.00
#
_symmetry.space_group_name_H-M   'P 1'
#
loop_
_entity.id
_entity.type
_entity.pdbx_description
1 polymer ?
#
loop_
_entity_poly.entity_id
_entity_poly.type
_entity_poly.pdbx_seq_one_letter_code
_entity_poly.pdbx_strand_id
1 'polypeptide(L)'
;MTLQNLFNEKPTKLWNERMTEDGDELFTKERLLMSDKVLDKFLNQLILVQETKHPESIMKAVEEAVVTFNEMNEDNGYFIETMEREELADFIDKAARLAGLEIEEDQDITEEWREW
;
A
#
# COMPACT_ATOMS: atom_id res chain seq x y z
N MET A 1 7.99 -6.00 -14.80
CA MET A 1 7.00 -6.36 -13.76
C MET A 1 5.67 -5.72 -14.15
N THR A 2 4.52 -6.30 -13.79
CA THR A 2 3.18 -5.74 -14.09
C THR A 2 2.38 -5.55 -12.80
N LEU A 3 1.28 -4.78 -12.85
CA LEU A 3 0.36 -4.65 -11.71
C LEU A 3 -0.19 -5.99 -11.22
N GLN A 4 -0.44 -6.95 -12.13
CA GLN A 4 -0.93 -8.28 -11.77
C GLN A 4 0.09 -9.07 -10.93
N ASN A 5 1.39 -8.85 -11.14
CA ASN A 5 2.41 -9.52 -10.34
C ASN A 5 2.40 -9.02 -8.88
N LEU A 6 2.01 -7.76 -8.65
CA LEU A 6 2.03 -7.15 -7.32
C LEU A 6 1.06 -7.79 -6.33
N PHE A 7 0.01 -8.49 -6.77
CA PHE A 7 -0.86 -9.25 -5.88
C PHE A 7 -0.11 -10.30 -5.05
N ASN A 8 1.04 -10.79 -5.55
CA ASN A 8 1.88 -11.77 -4.86
C ASN A 8 3.09 -11.14 -4.13
N GLU A 9 3.24 -9.82 -4.22
CA GLU A 9 4.37 -9.05 -3.68
C GLU A 9 3.91 -7.98 -2.68
N LYS A 10 2.69 -8.10 -2.14
CA LYS A 10 2.15 -7.19 -1.13
C LYS A 10 3.01 -7.22 0.15
N PRO A 11 3.22 -6.08 0.82
CA PRO A 11 4.01 -6.02 2.05
C PRO A 11 3.45 -6.90 3.18
N THR A 12 2.14 -7.18 3.17
CA THR A 12 1.49 -8.16 4.06
C THR A 12 2.13 -9.54 4.06
N LYS A 13 2.82 -9.92 2.97
CA LYS A 13 3.60 -11.16 2.91
C LYS A 13 4.78 -11.11 3.89
N LEU A 14 5.55 -10.02 3.86
CA LEU A 14 6.68 -9.81 4.78
C LEU A 14 6.18 -9.72 6.22
N TRP A 15 5.07 -9.03 6.45
CA TRP A 15 4.45 -8.92 7.77
C TRP A 15 4.01 -10.27 8.32
N ASN A 16 3.43 -11.12 7.46
CA ASN A 16 3.05 -12.47 7.85
C ASN A 16 4.28 -13.36 8.11
N GLU A 17 5.34 -13.24 7.31
CA GLU A 17 6.60 -13.94 7.54
C GLU A 17 7.17 -13.53 8.92
N ARG A 18 7.27 -12.24 9.22
CA ARG A 18 7.71 -11.73 10.53
C ARG A 18 6.82 -12.21 11.69
N MET A 19 5.50 -12.20 11.51
CA MET A 19 4.55 -12.72 12.50
C MET A 19 4.73 -14.23 12.77
N THR A 20 5.01 -15.02 11.72
CA THR A 20 5.03 -16.49 11.83
C THR A 20 6.41 -17.09 12.12
N GLU A 21 7.47 -16.44 11.65
CA GLU A 21 8.85 -16.92 11.76
C GLU A 21 9.63 -16.21 12.86
N ASP A 22 9.47 -14.88 12.98
CA ASP A 22 10.23 -14.06 13.93
C ASP A 22 9.46 -13.78 15.24
N GLY A 23 8.18 -14.16 15.29
CA GLY A 23 7.32 -13.96 16.46
C GLY A 23 6.87 -12.52 16.67
N ASP A 24 6.78 -11.75 15.58
CA ASP A 24 6.26 -10.38 15.60
C ASP A 24 4.80 -10.35 16.10
N GLU A 25 4.57 -9.63 17.20
CA GLU A 25 3.25 -9.48 17.83
C GLU A 25 2.48 -8.24 17.32
N LEU A 26 3.09 -7.42 16.46
CA LEU A 26 2.48 -6.23 15.87
C LEU A 26 1.33 -6.61 14.93
N PHE A 27 1.43 -7.75 14.26
CA PHE A 27 0.39 -8.22 13.34
C PHE A 27 -0.47 -9.35 13.91
N THR A 28 -1.71 -9.35 13.47
CA THR A 28 -2.64 -10.48 13.63
C THR A 28 -3.14 -10.89 12.25
N LYS A 29 -3.73 -12.09 12.14
CA LYS A 29 -4.38 -12.52 10.89
C LYS A 29 -5.46 -11.54 10.42
N GLU A 30 -6.14 -10.88 11.36
CA GLU A 30 -7.15 -9.87 11.05
C GLU A 30 -6.50 -8.62 10.45
N ARG A 31 -5.44 -8.09 11.09
CA ARG A 31 -4.65 -6.94 10.59
C ARG A 31 -4.05 -7.19 9.21
N LEU A 32 -3.57 -8.40 8.96
CA LEU A 32 -3.06 -8.80 7.65
C LEU A 32 -4.18 -8.82 6.59
N LEU A 33 -5.33 -9.42 6.92
CA LEU A 33 -6.46 -9.53 5.98
C LEU A 33 -7.07 -8.17 5.64
N MET A 34 -7.19 -7.25 6.60
CA MET A 34 -7.69 -5.90 6.33
C MET A 34 -6.73 -5.12 5.43
N SER A 35 -5.43 -5.20 5.70
CA SER A 35 -4.39 -4.56 4.90
C SER A 35 -4.37 -5.11 3.48
N ASP A 36 -4.49 -6.44 3.33
CA ASP A 36 -4.58 -7.10 2.03
C ASP A 36 -5.77 -6.61 1.21
N LYS A 37 -6.93 -6.40 1.83
CA LYS A 37 -8.13 -5.90 1.14
C LYS A 37 -7.94 -4.48 0.62
N VAL A 38 -7.28 -3.61 1.39
CA VAL A 38 -6.96 -2.24 0.94
C VAL A 38 -6.03 -2.28 -0.26
N LEU A 39 -4.97 -3.08 -0.18
CA LEU A 39 -4.00 -3.23 -1.26
C LEU A 39 -4.62 -3.87 -2.51
N ASP A 40 -5.50 -4.86 -2.35
CA ASP A 40 -6.25 -5.46 -3.46
C ASP A 40 -7.16 -4.43 -4.12
N LYS A 41 -7.89 -3.62 -3.34
CA LYS A 41 -8.71 -2.53 -3.87
C LYS A 41 -7.87 -1.54 -4.67
N PHE A 42 -6.76 -1.09 -4.09
CA PHE A 42 -5.82 -0.17 -4.72
C PHE A 42 -5.28 -0.70 -6.05
N LEU A 43 -4.76 -1.94 -6.08
CA LEU A 43 -4.27 -2.56 -7.31
C LEU A 43 -5.37 -2.68 -8.38
N ASN A 44 -6.58 -3.05 -7.98
CA ASN A 44 -7.72 -3.12 -8.90
C ASN A 44 -8.08 -1.74 -9.48
N GLN A 45 -8.05 -0.67 -8.66
CA GLN A 45 -8.24 0.70 -9.15
C GLN A 45 -7.18 1.08 -10.17
N LEU A 46 -5.91 0.78 -9.89
CA LEU A 46 -4.81 1.05 -10.83
C LEU A 46 -4.97 0.29 -12.15
N ILE A 47 -5.34 -0.98 -12.11
CA ILE A 47 -5.60 -1.78 -13.32
C ILE A 47 -6.71 -1.18 -14.17
N LEU A 48 -7.75 -0.60 -13.56
CA LEU A 48 -8.84 0.04 -14.30
C LEU A 48 -8.41 1.33 -15.01
N VAL A 49 -7.44 2.06 -14.46
CA VAL A 49 -7.02 3.37 -14.99
C VAL A 49 -5.72 3.31 -15.80
N GLN A 50 -4.98 2.20 -15.75
CA GLN A 50 -3.66 2.02 -16.38
C GLN A 50 -3.65 2.32 -17.89
N GLU A 51 -4.74 2.00 -18.60
CA GLU A 51 -4.82 2.20 -20.06
C GLU A 51 -4.86 3.68 -20.43
N THR A 52 -5.46 4.50 -19.56
CA THR A 52 -5.57 5.94 -19.75
C THR A 52 -4.40 6.71 -19.15
N LYS A 53 -3.66 6.09 -18.21
CA LYS A 53 -2.55 6.69 -17.46
C LYS A 53 -2.89 8.06 -16.87
N HIS A 54 -4.15 8.26 -16.50
CA HIS A 54 -4.63 9.56 -16.04
C HIS A 54 -4.05 9.87 -14.66
N PRO A 55 -3.11 10.84 -14.52
CA PRO A 55 -2.35 11.01 -13.28
C PRO A 55 -3.24 11.30 -12.08
N GLU A 56 -4.28 12.13 -12.25
CA GLU A 56 -5.23 12.44 -11.17
C GLU A 56 -5.97 11.20 -10.67
N SER A 57 -6.28 10.25 -11.57
CA SER A 57 -6.99 9.01 -11.18
C SER A 57 -6.07 8.06 -10.43
N ILE A 58 -4.78 8.05 -10.78
CA ILE A 58 -3.76 7.27 -10.07
C ILE A 58 -3.50 7.88 -8.69
N MET A 59 -3.28 9.19 -8.61
CA MET A 59 -3.07 9.89 -7.34
C MET A 59 -4.29 9.79 -6.41
N LYS A 60 -5.51 9.79 -6.96
CA LYS A 60 -6.70 9.52 -6.16
C LYS A 60 -6.72 8.11 -5.57
N ALA A 61 -6.27 7.10 -6.32
CA ALA A 61 -6.16 5.74 -5.78
C ALA A 61 -5.09 5.65 -4.67
N VAL A 62 -4.00 6.42 -4.81
CA VAL A 62 -2.94 6.56 -3.79
C VAL A 62 -3.51 7.20 -2.52
N GLU A 63 -4.16 8.37 -2.64
CA GLU A 63 -4.84 9.06 -1.54
C GLU A 63 -5.80 8.13 -0.81
N GLU A 64 -6.71 7.49 -1.54
CA GLU A 64 -7.69 6.57 -0.95
C GLU A 64 -7.02 5.43 -0.17
N ALA A 65 -5.92 4.87 -0.67
CA ALA A 65 -5.19 3.80 0.02
C ALA A 65 -4.53 4.33 1.31
N VAL A 66 -3.83 5.47 1.24
CA VAL A 66 -3.15 6.07 2.39
C VAL A 66 -4.16 6.49 3.47
N VAL A 67 -5.21 7.20 3.10
CA VAL A 67 -6.25 7.62 4.08
C VAL A 67 -6.90 6.40 4.73
N THR A 68 -7.21 5.35 3.96
CA THR A 68 -7.79 4.12 4.54
C THR A 68 -6.82 3.46 5.53
N PHE A 69 -5.52 3.46 5.23
CA PHE A 69 -4.51 2.92 6.14
C PHE A 69 -4.33 3.79 7.40
N ASN A 70 -4.43 5.13 7.32
CA ASN A 70 -4.43 6.00 8.50
C ASN A 70 -5.58 5.64 9.44
N GLU A 71 -6.81 5.59 8.91
CA GLU A 71 -8.02 5.24 9.65
C GLU A 71 -7.90 3.85 10.29
N MET A 72 -7.46 2.87 9.49
CA MET A 72 -7.24 1.51 9.96
C MET A 72 -6.18 1.44 11.07
N ASN A 73 -5.10 2.22 10.96
CA ASN A 73 -4.05 2.25 11.96
C ASN A 73 -4.60 2.76 13.31
N GLU A 74 -5.32 3.88 13.29
CA GLU A 74 -5.95 4.46 14.48
C GLU A 74 -6.97 3.51 15.11
N ASP A 75 -7.90 2.97 14.30
CA ASP A 75 -8.98 2.10 14.76
C ASP A 75 -8.49 0.76 15.36
N ASN A 76 -7.28 0.35 15.00
CA ASN A 76 -6.74 -0.97 15.35
C ASN A 76 -5.53 -0.88 16.27
N GLY A 77 -5.37 0.23 17.00
CA GLY A 77 -4.38 0.37 18.06
C GLY A 77 -2.96 0.56 17.57
N TYR A 78 -2.78 1.30 16.47
CA TYR A 78 -1.49 1.73 15.91
C TYR A 78 -0.53 0.57 15.60
N PHE A 79 -0.84 -0.22 14.58
CA PHE A 79 -0.05 -1.38 14.15
C PHE A 79 0.89 -1.11 12.97
N ILE A 80 0.87 0.09 12.39
CA ILE A 80 1.82 0.54 11.37
C ILE A 80 2.91 1.33 12.08
N GLU A 81 4.12 0.78 12.15
CA GLU A 81 5.29 1.47 12.67
C GLU A 81 6.17 1.99 11.51
N THR A 82 7.39 2.42 11.83
CA THR A 82 8.32 2.96 10.83
C THR A 82 8.61 1.95 9.71
N MET A 83 8.77 0.67 10.02
CA MET A 83 9.10 -0.34 9.00
C MET A 83 7.94 -0.57 8.02
N GLU A 84 6.74 -0.79 8.55
CA GLU A 84 5.53 -1.04 7.77
C GLU A 84 5.18 0.16 6.89
N ARG A 85 5.40 1.36 7.42
CA ARG A 85 5.24 2.60 6.66
C ARG A 85 6.12 2.61 5.42
N GLU A 86 7.42 2.38 5.56
CA GLU A 86 8.34 2.43 4.41
C GLU A 86 7.97 1.33 3.40
N GLU A 87 7.64 0.12 3.87
CA GLU A 87 7.22 -0.98 3.00
C GLU A 87 5.89 -0.68 2.26
N LEU A 88 4.94 0.00 2.91
CA LEU A 88 3.71 0.47 2.29
C LEU A 88 3.96 1.57 1.26
N ALA A 89 4.77 2.56 1.61
CA ALA A 89 5.11 3.68 0.74
C ALA A 89 5.79 3.18 -0.54
N ASP A 90 6.80 2.34 -0.39
CA ASP A 90 7.53 1.71 -1.50
C ASP A 90 6.60 0.90 -2.41
N PHE A 91 5.68 0.13 -1.82
CA PHE A 91 4.72 -0.66 -2.59
C PHE A 91 3.74 0.22 -3.36
N ILE A 92 3.19 1.26 -2.73
CA ILE A 92 2.23 2.18 -3.32
C ILE A 92 2.89 2.98 -4.46
N ASP A 93 4.09 3.52 -4.25
CA ASP A 93 4.86 4.22 -5.27
C ASP A 93 5.15 3.32 -6.49
N LYS A 94 5.70 2.13 -6.23
CA LYS A 94 5.99 1.13 -7.28
C LYS A 94 4.74 0.80 -8.09
N ALA A 95 3.60 0.61 -7.45
CA ALA A 95 2.35 0.31 -8.13
C ALA A 95 1.85 1.50 -8.97
N ALA A 96 1.86 2.71 -8.42
CA ALA A 96 1.44 3.92 -9.14
C ALA A 96 2.30 4.16 -10.39
N ARG A 97 3.63 3.99 -10.28
CA ARG A 97 4.55 4.08 -11.43
C ARG A 97 4.28 3.00 -12.47
N LEU A 98 3.98 1.76 -12.05
CA LEU A 98 3.58 0.68 -12.96
C LEU A 98 2.23 0.94 -13.65
N ALA A 99 1.34 1.70 -13.03
CA ALA A 99 0.10 2.16 -13.64
C ALA A 99 0.30 3.31 -14.65
N GLY A 100 1.52 3.85 -14.76
CA GLY A 100 1.89 4.90 -15.70
C GLY A 100 1.97 6.30 -15.11
N LEU A 101 2.05 6.44 -13.78
CA LEU A 101 2.35 7.73 -13.16
C LEU A 101 3.80 8.14 -13.46
N GLU A 102 3.96 9.31 -14.09
CA GLU A 102 5.26 9.90 -14.42
C GLU A 102 5.51 11.13 -13.53
N ILE A 103 6.39 10.97 -12.54
CA ILE A 103 6.81 11.97 -11.55
C ILE A 103 8.29 11.76 -11.23
N GLU A 104 8.91 12.72 -10.53
CA GLU A 104 10.31 12.63 -10.11
C GLU A 104 10.55 11.37 -9.25
N GLU A 105 11.71 10.71 -9.42
CA GLU A 105 12.01 9.42 -8.78
C GLU A 105 12.14 9.53 -7.26
N ASP A 106 12.51 10.70 -6.75
CA ASP A 106 12.70 11.01 -5.34
C ASP A 106 11.45 11.57 -4.65
N GLN A 107 10.35 11.74 -5.38
CA GLN A 107 9.10 12.23 -4.82
C GLN A 107 8.30 11.10 -4.16
N ASP A 108 8.08 11.20 -2.85
CA ASP A 108 7.16 10.32 -2.10
C ASP A 108 5.71 10.77 -2.35
N ILE A 109 5.01 10.02 -3.20
CA ILE A 109 3.61 10.32 -3.55
C ILE A 109 2.62 10.11 -2.42
N THR A 110 3.04 9.49 -1.33
CA THR A 110 2.16 9.21 -0.20
C THR A 110 2.31 10.23 0.92
N GLU A 111 3.37 11.06 0.89
CA GLU A 111 3.72 12.01 1.95
C GLU A 111 2.58 12.98 2.27
N GLU A 112 1.87 13.49 1.26
CA GLU A 112 0.81 14.49 1.42
C GLU A 112 -0.33 14.02 2.34
N TRP A 113 -0.63 12.72 2.35
CA TRP A 113 -1.79 12.16 3.06
C TRP A 113 -1.43 11.33 4.28
N ARG A 114 -0.15 11.12 4.56
CA ARG A 114 0.29 10.19 5.59
C ARG A 114 0.15 10.79 6.99
N GLU A 115 -0.59 10.11 7.88
CA GLU A 115 -0.83 10.55 9.27
C GLU A 115 -0.38 9.54 10.34
N TRP A 116 0.01 8.32 9.94
CA TRP A 116 0.44 7.25 10.86
C TRP A 116 1.87 7.41 11.42
#